data_AF-A0A1G2XMI9-F1
#
_entry.id   AF-A0A1G2XMI9-F1
#
_cell.length_a   1.000
_cell.length_b   1.000
_cell.length_c   1.000
_cell.angle_alpha   90.00
_cell.angle_beta   90.00
_cell.angle_gamma   90.00
#
_symmetry.space_group_name_H-M   'P 1'
#
loop_
_entity.id
_entity.type
_entity.pdbx_description
1 polymer ?
#
loop_
_entity_poly.entity_id
_entity_poly.type
_entity_poly.pdbx_seq_one_letter_code
_entity_poly.pdbx_strand_id
1 'polypeptide(L)'
;MKDQIKSLQERIKEIEKVVEVLIIAIPKEESSYKFYLELANSIEHEGSRRMFIKVANQELAHKGMLEMELKKLQQEIASLKSER
;
A
#
# COMPACT_ATOMS: atom_id res chain seq x y z
N MET A 1 -20.25 -24.96 14.45
CA MET A 1 -19.22 -25.46 13.51
C MET A 1 -19.42 -24.94 12.08
N LYS A 2 -20.49 -25.31 11.35
CA LYS A 2 -20.70 -24.84 9.95
C LYS A 2 -20.81 -23.31 9.82
N ASP A 3 -21.51 -22.66 10.75
CA ASP A 3 -21.67 -21.20 10.74
C ASP A 3 -20.37 -20.43 11.04
N GLN A 4 -19.51 -21.00 11.89
CA GLN A 4 -18.19 -20.44 12.17
C GLN A 4 -17.27 -20.53 10.95
N ILE A 5 -17.27 -21.68 10.27
CA ILE A 5 -16.50 -21.86 9.03
C ILE A 5 -16.95 -20.87 7.96
N LYS A 6 -18.27 -20.66 7.80
CA LYS A 6 -18.82 -19.70 6.85
C LYS A 6 -18.38 -18.26 7.17
N SER A 7 -18.44 -17.87 8.44
CA SER A 7 -17.99 -16.55 8.91
C SER A 7 -16.50 -16.30 8.61
N LEU A 8 -15.63 -17.29 8.85
CA LEU A 8 -14.20 -17.20 8.52
C LEU A 8 -13.95 -17.02 7.02
N GLN A 9 -14.71 -17.73 6.16
CA GLN A 9 -14.60 -17.57 4.71
C GLN A 9 -15.01 -16.17 4.24
N GLU A 10 -16.08 -15.61 4.82
CA GLU A 10 -16.53 -14.25 4.50
C GLU A 10 -15.47 -13.22 4.92
N ARG A 11 -14.86 -13.38 6.10
CA ARG A 11 -13.76 -12.51 6.54
C ARG A 11 -12.56 -12.56 5.60
N ILE A 12 -12.11 -13.76 5.20
CA ILE A 12 -10.99 -13.92 4.25
C ILE A 12 -11.31 -13.20 2.94
N LYS A 13 -12.53 -13.36 2.42
CA LYS A 13 -12.96 -12.73 1.16
C LYS A 13 -12.95 -11.20 1.24
N GLU A 14 -13.37 -10.62 2.36
CA GLU A 14 -13.29 -9.16 2.54
C GLU A 14 -11.84 -8.66 2.61
N ILE A 15 -10.93 -9.40 3.26
CA ILE A 15 -9.51 -9.05 3.28
C ILE A 15 -8.89 -9.16 1.88
N GLU A 16 -9.21 -10.22 1.12
CA GLU A 16 -8.70 -10.42 -0.25
C GLU A 16 -9.05 -9.25 -1.17
N LYS A 17 -10.28 -8.70 -1.08
CA LYS A 17 -10.66 -7.48 -1.82
C LYS A 17 -9.79 -6.27 -1.46
N VAL A 18 -9.45 -6.09 -0.17
CA VAL A 18 -8.58 -4.99 0.26
C VAL A 18 -7.16 -5.21 -0.28
N VAL A 19 -6.67 -6.44 -0.24
CA VAL A 19 -5.35 -6.82 -0.79
C VAL A 19 -5.27 -6.48 -2.29
N GLU A 20 -6.31 -6.76 -3.08
CA GLU A 20 -6.37 -6.40 -4.51
C GLU A 20 -6.18 -4.89 -4.73
N VAL A 21 -6.83 -4.06 -3.91
CA VAL A 21 -6.68 -2.59 -3.98
C VAL A 21 -5.26 -2.16 -3.62
N LEU A 22 -4.68 -2.76 -2.57
CA LEU A 22 -3.30 -2.44 -2.14
C LEU A 22 -2.26 -2.80 -3.21
N ILE A 23 -2.43 -3.93 -3.90
CA ILE A 23 -1.55 -4.35 -5.00
C ILE A 23 -1.55 -3.33 -6.15
N ILE A 24 -2.66 -2.61 -6.36
CA ILE A 24 -2.76 -1.54 -7.36
C ILE A 24 -2.22 -0.21 -6.82
N ALA A 25 -2.43 0.10 -5.53
CA ALA A 25 -2.05 1.37 -4.93
C ALA A 25 -0.53 1.51 -4.72
N ILE A 26 0.14 0.47 -4.23
CA ILE A 26 1.59 0.48 -3.96
C ILE A 26 2.43 0.90 -5.18
N PRO A 27 2.27 0.32 -6.38
CA PRO A 27 3.04 0.73 -7.56
C PRO A 27 2.68 2.15 -8.05
N LYS A 28 1.47 2.65 -7.73
CA LYS A 28 1.12 4.05 -8.00
C LYS A 28 1.92 5.00 -7.13
N GLU A 29 2.08 4.71 -5.84
CA GLU A 29 2.92 5.53 -4.96
C GLU A 29 4.39 5.55 -5.42
N GLU A 30 4.91 4.40 -5.87
CA GLU A 30 6.26 4.34 -6.44
C GLU A 30 6.40 5.19 -7.73
N SER A 31 5.37 5.16 -8.57
CA SER A 31 5.33 5.96 -9.81
C SER A 31 5.26 7.45 -9.50
N SER A 32 4.43 7.85 -8.53
CA SER A 32 4.34 9.25 -8.04
C SER A 32 5.65 9.72 -7.44
N TYR A 33 6.31 8.89 -6.63
CA TYR A 33 7.64 9.18 -6.08
C TYR A 33 8.65 9.51 -7.18
N LYS A 34 8.77 8.63 -8.18
CA LYS A 34 9.69 8.82 -9.32
C LYS A 34 9.35 10.09 -10.10
N PHE A 35 8.06 10.33 -10.37
CA PHE A 35 7.57 11.52 -11.06
C PHE A 35 7.99 12.81 -10.34
N TYR A 36 7.77 12.90 -9.02
CA TYR A 36 8.15 14.11 -8.28
C TYR A 36 9.66 14.29 -8.13
N LEU A 37 10.44 13.21 -8.08
CA LEU A 37 11.90 13.31 -8.15
C LEU A 37 12.39 13.81 -9.50
N GLU A 38 11.82 13.33 -10.60
CA GLU A 38 12.14 13.80 -11.95
C GLU A 38 11.81 15.29 -12.11
N LEU A 39 10.64 15.73 -11.62
CA LEU A 39 10.28 17.14 -11.59
C LEU A 39 11.25 17.98 -10.74
N ALA A 40 11.67 17.48 -9.58
CA ALA A 40 12.65 18.19 -8.76
C ALA A 40 13.98 18.39 -9.50
N ASN A 41 14.41 17.38 -10.28
CA ASN A 41 15.65 17.43 -11.05
C ASN A 41 15.58 18.42 -12.23
N SER A 42 14.39 18.65 -12.79
CA SER A 42 14.19 19.61 -13.89
C SER A 42 14.00 21.06 -13.45
N ILE A 43 14.01 21.35 -12.15
CA ILE A 43 13.70 22.67 -11.58
C ILE A 43 14.98 23.37 -11.11
N GLU A 44 15.22 24.58 -11.61
CA GLU A 44 16.34 25.43 -11.20
C GLU A 44 16.09 26.15 -9.87
N HIS A 45 14.88 26.69 -9.69
CA HIS A 45 14.53 27.43 -8.48
C HIS A 45 14.52 26.53 -7.25
N GLU A 46 15.43 26.77 -6.30
CA GLU A 46 15.63 25.88 -5.16
C GLU A 46 14.39 25.66 -4.30
N GLY A 47 13.56 26.70 -4.10
CA GLY A 47 12.35 26.58 -3.29
C GLY A 47 11.37 25.56 -3.88
N SER A 48 11.22 25.58 -5.21
CA SER A 48 10.34 24.66 -5.94
C SER A 48 10.93 23.26 -5.98
N ARG A 49 12.26 23.13 -6.15
CA ARG A 49 12.97 21.84 -6.05
C ARG A 49 12.74 21.18 -4.68
N ARG A 50 12.92 21.93 -3.60
CA ARG A 50 12.69 21.43 -2.23
C ARG A 50 11.25 20.99 -2.01
N MET A 51 10.28 21.72 -2.58
CA MET A 51 8.87 21.34 -2.51
C MET A 51 8.63 19.98 -3.18
N PHE A 52 9.11 19.76 -4.40
CA PHE A 52 8.93 18.48 -5.09
C PHE A 52 9.64 17.32 -4.40
N ILE A 53 10.84 17.52 -3.86
CA ILE A 53 11.53 16.53 -3.03
C ILE A 53 10.69 16.16 -1.80
N LYS A 54 10.06 17.15 -1.16
CA LYS A 54 9.18 16.91 -0.02
C LYS A 54 7.99 16.04 -0.41
N VAL A 55 7.34 16.32 -1.55
CA VAL A 55 6.21 15.51 -2.03
C VAL A 55 6.66 14.10 -2.38
N ALA A 56 7.79 13.94 -3.08
CA ALA A 56 8.36 12.61 -3.36
C ALA A 56 8.54 11.80 -2.07
N ASN A 57 9.16 12.39 -1.04
CA ASN A 57 9.33 11.71 0.25
C ASN A 57 8.01 11.34 0.95
N GLN A 58 6.94 12.10 0.73
CA GLN A 58 5.60 11.75 1.23
C GLN A 58 5.06 10.50 0.52
N GLU A 59 5.18 10.39 -0.80
CA GLU A 59 4.74 9.20 -1.54
C GLU A 59 5.55 7.96 -1.17
N LEU A 60 6.85 8.12 -0.88
CA LEU A 60 7.67 7.03 -0.36
C LEU A 60 7.17 6.55 1.02
N ALA A 61 6.74 7.46 1.88
CA ALA A 61 6.15 7.12 3.17
C ALA A 61 4.78 6.43 3.00
N HIS A 62 3.93 6.93 2.10
CA HIS A 62 2.65 6.31 1.76
C HIS A 62 2.84 4.87 1.26
N LYS A 63 3.79 4.66 0.34
CA LYS A 63 4.17 3.32 -0.15
C LYS A 63 4.49 2.38 1.02
N GLY A 64 5.37 2.81 1.94
CA GLY A 64 5.75 2.01 3.09
C GLY A 64 4.58 1.66 4.03
N MET A 65 3.64 2.58 4.23
CA MET A 65 2.43 2.31 5.01
C MET A 65 1.54 1.26 4.34
N LEU A 66 1.35 1.35 3.01
CA LEU A 66 0.54 0.40 2.25
C LEU A 66 1.19 -0.99 2.21
N GLU A 67 2.51 -1.07 2.06
CA GLU A 67 3.27 -2.33 2.13
C GLU A 67 3.16 -3.00 3.51
N MET A 68 3.22 -2.21 4.58
CA MET A 68 3.04 -2.70 5.95
C MET A 68 1.64 -3.27 6.16
N GLU A 69 0.59 -2.56 5.71
CA GLU A 69 -0.78 -3.04 5.83
C GLU A 69 -1.02 -4.30 4.99
N LEU A 70 -0.48 -4.35 3.75
CA LEU A 70 -0.53 -5.53 2.91
C LEU A 70 0.07 -6.75 3.63
N LYS A 71 1.26 -6.60 4.23
CA LYS A 71 1.92 -7.68 4.97
C LYS A 71 1.09 -8.15 6.16
N LYS A 72 0.49 -7.23 6.91
CA LYS A 72 -0.37 -7.54 8.06
C LYS A 72 -1.61 -8.32 7.63
N LEU A 73 -2.28 -7.89 6.57
CA LEU A 73 -3.47 -8.57 6.03
C LEU A 73 -3.14 -9.97 5.48
N GLN A 74 -1.99 -10.14 4.85
CA GLN A 74 -1.50 -11.46 4.42
C GLN A 74 -1.24 -12.40 5.60
N GLN A 75 -0.69 -11.88 6.70
CA GLN A 75 -0.51 -12.65 7.94
C GLN A 75 -1.85 -13.02 8.58
N GLU A 76 -2.83 -12.11 8.57
CA GLU A 76 -4.20 -12.39 9.06
C GLU A 76 -4.85 -13.51 8.24
N ILE A 77 -4.79 -13.44 6.90
CA ILE A 77 -5.29 -14.51 6.02
C ILE A 77 -4.60 -15.84 6.32
N ALA A 78 -3.27 -15.85 6.53
CA ALA A 78 -2.53 -17.07 6.83
C ALA A 78 -2.97 -17.70 8.16
N SER A 79 -3.18 -16.88 9.21
CA SER A 79 -3.73 -17.35 10.50
C SER A 79 -5.11 -17.97 10.32
N LEU A 80 -6.03 -17.24 9.68
CA LEU A 80 -7.42 -17.69 9.47
C LEU A 80 -7.51 -18.97 8.63
N LYS A 81 -6.60 -19.17 7.66
CA LYS A 81 -6.52 -20.40 6.86
C LYS A 81 -5.96 -21.59 7.66
N SER A 82 -5.11 -21.33 8.66
CA SER A 82 -4.53 -22.37 9.53
C SER A 82 -5.47 -22.82 10.66
N GLU A 83 -6.45 -21.99 11.03
CA GLU A 83 -7.49 -22.28 12.02
C GLU A 83 -8.64 -23.17 11.47
N ARG A 84 -8.53 -23.59 10.21
CA ARG A 84 -9.57 -24.25 9.44
C ARG A 84 -9.43 -25.76 9.35
#